data_AF-A0A9X9LBH4-F1
#
_entry.id   AF-A0A9X9LBH4-F1
#
_cell.length_a   1.000
_cell.length_b   1.000
_cell.length_c   1.000
_cell.angle_alpha   90.00
_cell.angle_beta   90.00
_cell.angle_gamma   90.00
#
_symmetry.space_group_name_H-M   'P 1'
#
loop_
_entity.id
_entity.type
_entity.pdbx_description
1 polymer ?
#
loop_
_entity_poly.entity_id
_entity_poly.type
_entity_poly.pdbx_seq_one_letter_code
_entity_poly.pdbx_strand_id
1 'polypeptide(L)'
;MIRLDREHEARKVDPFLLRQQVQRLIPDPSLVVDAWQVPSGVAVLAASPAKAASILQHSEAIAARLGNATVERQETWTTFVVGPIPKKVNTLDGAYDPLEGLLIEDPAIRAIKDDTPIRHIAWTRRSTDSLSPFGHIRIHVPEARAHKVPSQMQLFGQAAIAHLQ
;
A
#
# COMPACT_ATOMS: atom_id res chain seq x y z
N MET A 1 -7.69 1.08 10.96
CA MET A 1 -6.54 0.83 11.84
C MET A 1 -6.23 2.13 12.58
N ILE A 2 -5.98 2.03 13.87
CA ILE A 2 -5.52 3.13 14.70
C ILE A 2 -4.07 2.84 15.05
N ARG A 3 -3.13 3.58 14.48
CA ARG A 3 -1.71 3.48 14.80
C ARG A 3 -1.44 4.17 16.11
N LEU A 4 -0.68 3.48 16.95
CA LEU A 4 -0.27 3.94 18.26
C LEU A 4 1.23 3.75 18.41
N ASP A 5 1.92 4.70 19.02
CA ASP A 5 3.33 4.55 19.39
C ASP A 5 3.52 3.39 20.37
N ARG A 6 4.74 2.85 20.44
CA ARG A 6 5.04 1.63 21.22
C ARG A 6 4.64 1.74 22.69
N GLU A 7 4.85 2.90 23.30
CA GLU A 7 4.58 3.16 24.72
C GLU A 7 3.20 3.82 24.97
N HIS A 8 2.35 3.87 23.95
CA HIS A 8 1.07 4.56 24.03
C HIS A 8 0.10 3.89 25.02
N GLU A 9 -0.50 4.66 25.94
CA GLU A 9 -1.35 4.13 27.02
C GLU A 9 -2.55 3.30 26.54
N ALA A 10 -3.15 3.67 25.41
CA ALA A 10 -4.24 2.88 24.81
C ALA A 10 -3.85 1.42 24.48
N ARG A 11 -2.54 1.08 24.40
CA ARG A 11 -2.08 -0.32 24.25
C ARG A 11 -2.23 -1.17 25.50
N LYS A 12 -2.46 -0.55 26.67
CA LYS A 12 -2.72 -1.26 27.93
C LYS A 12 -4.22 -1.46 28.18
N VAL A 13 -5.07 -0.81 27.37
CA VAL A 13 -6.52 -0.85 27.52
C VAL A 13 -7.07 -2.10 26.85
N ASP A 14 -8.03 -2.73 27.53
CA ASP A 14 -8.72 -3.91 27.01
C ASP A 14 -9.39 -3.63 25.64
N PRO A 15 -9.23 -4.52 24.64
CA PRO A 15 -9.85 -4.38 23.32
C PRO A 15 -11.34 -4.07 23.34
N PHE A 16 -12.11 -4.67 24.25
CA PHE A 16 -13.54 -4.43 24.38
C PHE A 16 -13.84 -2.98 24.78
N LEU A 17 -13.05 -2.41 25.69
CA LEU A 17 -13.20 -1.02 26.13
C LEU A 17 -12.78 -0.03 25.04
N LEU A 18 -11.72 -0.35 24.28
CA LEU A 18 -11.32 0.45 23.11
C LEU A 18 -12.41 0.45 22.05
N ARG A 19 -12.99 -0.71 21.75
CA ARG A 19 -14.12 -0.83 20.82
C ARG A 19 -15.28 0.07 21.25
N GLN A 20 -15.67 0.00 22.53
CA GLN A 20 -16.74 0.85 23.08
C GLN A 20 -16.41 2.34 23.01
N GLN A 21 -15.15 2.73 23.22
CA GLN A 21 -14.73 4.12 23.05
C GLN A 21 -14.89 4.58 21.61
N VAL A 22 -14.40 3.81 20.63
CA VAL A 22 -14.55 4.16 19.21
C VAL A 22 -16.02 4.24 18.81
N GLN A 23 -16.85 3.30 19.28
CA GLN A 23 -18.30 3.28 19.06
C GLN A 23 -19.01 4.55 19.56
N ARG A 24 -18.56 5.14 20.67
CA ARG A 24 -19.14 6.39 21.22
C ARG A 24 -18.76 7.64 20.43
N LEU A 25 -17.73 7.57 19.59
CA LEU A 25 -17.24 8.71 18.82
C LEU A 25 -17.87 8.81 17.43
N ILE A 26 -18.65 7.81 17.03
CA ILE A 26 -19.29 7.73 15.71
C ILE A 26 -20.81 7.73 15.85
N PRO A 27 -21.57 8.34 14.91
CA PRO A 27 -23.02 8.42 14.99
C PRO A 27 -23.74 7.06 14.97
N ASP A 28 -23.19 6.09 14.24
CA ASP A 28 -23.70 4.71 14.18
C ASP A 28 -22.66 3.74 14.77
N PRO A 29 -22.83 3.35 16.05
CA PRO A 29 -21.95 2.38 16.72
C PRO A 29 -21.86 1.02 16.02
N SER A 30 -22.90 0.64 15.26
CA SER A 30 -22.96 -0.68 14.59
C SER A 30 -21.97 -0.82 13.44
N LEU A 31 -21.39 0.30 12.98
CA LEU A 31 -20.32 0.30 11.97
C LEU A 31 -19.07 -0.42 12.49
N VAL A 32 -18.78 -0.30 13.78
CA VAL A 32 -17.65 -0.97 14.44
C VAL A 32 -18.10 -2.33 14.95
N VAL A 33 -17.72 -3.38 14.20
CA VAL A 33 -18.02 -4.77 14.53
C VAL A 33 -17.19 -5.22 15.72
N ASP A 34 -15.87 -5.02 15.62
CA ASP A 34 -14.92 -5.44 16.64
C ASP A 34 -13.66 -4.56 16.66
N ALA A 35 -12.85 -4.67 17.71
CA ALA A 35 -11.51 -4.10 17.76
C ALA A 35 -10.56 -5.01 18.54
N TRP A 36 -9.31 -5.12 18.09
CA TRP A 36 -8.27 -5.88 18.79
C TRP A 36 -6.91 -5.20 18.67
N GLN A 37 -6.02 -5.51 19.61
CA GLN A 37 -4.66 -5.01 19.58
C GLN A 37 -3.84 -5.73 18.51
N VAL A 38 -2.99 -4.96 17.83
CA VAL A 38 -2.01 -5.44 16.86
C VAL A 38 -0.65 -4.81 17.17
N PRO A 39 0.49 -5.36 16.69
CA PRO A 39 1.81 -4.81 17.03
C PRO A 39 1.94 -3.31 16.76
N SER A 40 1.31 -2.81 15.71
CA SER A 40 1.34 -1.41 15.28
C SER A 40 0.22 -0.52 15.86
N GLY A 41 -0.68 -1.05 16.70
CA GLY A 41 -1.74 -0.28 17.36
C GLY A 41 -3.03 -1.07 17.60
N VAL A 42 -4.16 -0.58 17.10
CA VAL A 42 -5.48 -1.20 17.23
C VAL A 42 -6.10 -1.42 15.85
N ALA A 43 -6.48 -2.65 15.57
CA ALA A 43 -7.31 -2.97 14.41
C ALA A 43 -8.78 -2.72 14.78
N VAL A 44 -9.52 -2.07 13.88
CA VAL A 44 -10.96 -1.83 14.00
C VAL A 44 -11.63 -2.50 12.81
N LEU A 45 -12.54 -3.41 13.08
CA LEU A 45 -13.24 -4.19 12.07
C LEU A 45 -14.56 -3.51 11.70
N ALA A 46 -14.79 -3.38 10.40
CA ALA A 46 -16.08 -2.98 9.83
C ALA A 46 -16.61 -4.12 8.94
N ALA A 47 -17.92 -4.24 8.82
CA ALA A 47 -18.54 -5.32 8.05
C ALA A 47 -18.36 -5.17 6.52
N SER A 48 -17.96 -3.99 6.03
CA SER A 48 -17.68 -3.77 4.62
C SER A 48 -16.70 -2.61 4.41
N PRO A 49 -16.05 -2.51 3.23
CA PRO A 49 -15.21 -1.36 2.88
C PRO A 49 -15.94 -0.01 2.95
N ALA A 50 -17.21 0.04 2.55
CA ALA A 50 -18.02 1.26 2.63
C ALA A 50 -18.23 1.69 4.09
N LYS A 51 -18.55 0.74 4.98
CA LYS A 51 -18.68 1.02 6.42
C LYS A 51 -17.35 1.43 7.05
N ALA A 52 -16.24 0.83 6.63
CA ALA A 52 -14.91 1.25 7.05
C ALA A 52 -14.61 2.70 6.63
N ALA A 53 -15.02 3.11 5.42
CA ALA A 53 -14.89 4.48 4.96
C ALA A 53 -15.72 5.46 5.81
N SER A 54 -16.95 5.07 6.20
CA SER A 54 -17.77 5.87 7.14
C SER A 54 -17.10 6.03 8.51
N ILE A 55 -16.45 4.99 9.05
CA ILE A 55 -15.67 5.11 10.30
C ILE A 55 -14.49 6.07 10.10
N LEU A 56 -13.80 6.00 8.96
CA LEU A 56 -12.64 6.85 8.66
C LEU A 56 -12.99 8.34 8.52
N GLN A 57 -14.24 8.69 8.21
CA GLN A 57 -14.70 10.08 8.23
C GLN A 57 -14.64 10.71 9.63
N HIS A 58 -14.58 9.89 10.68
CA HIS A 58 -14.44 10.33 12.07
C HIS A 58 -13.02 10.13 12.63
N SER A 59 -12.02 9.99 11.75
CA SER A 59 -10.61 9.76 12.11
C SER A 59 -10.06 10.79 13.10
N GLU A 60 -10.37 12.08 12.92
CA GLU A 60 -9.91 13.15 13.80
C GLU A 60 -10.46 13.02 15.22
N ALA A 61 -11.76 12.73 15.37
CA ALA A 61 -12.37 12.54 16.70
C ALA A 61 -11.78 11.32 17.42
N ILE A 62 -11.56 10.23 16.68
CA ILE A 62 -10.91 9.02 17.19
C ILE A 62 -9.47 9.31 17.59
N ALA A 63 -8.70 9.99 16.74
CA ALA A 63 -7.32 10.37 17.00
C ALA A 63 -7.19 11.27 18.23
N ALA A 64 -8.03 12.31 18.33
CA ALA A 64 -8.06 13.24 19.45
C ALA A 64 -8.41 12.53 20.77
N ARG A 65 -9.34 11.57 20.75
CA ARG A 65 -9.73 10.85 21.96
C ARG A 65 -8.63 9.94 22.50
N LEU A 66 -7.85 9.33 21.60
CA LEU A 66 -6.79 8.40 21.98
C LEU A 66 -5.46 9.11 22.25
N GLY A 67 -5.25 10.29 21.66
CA GLY A 67 -4.05 11.12 21.81
C GLY A 67 -2.94 10.67 20.85
N ASN A 68 -2.37 11.56 20.05
CA ASN A 68 -1.26 11.25 19.12
C ASN A 68 -1.43 9.97 18.28
N ALA A 69 -2.67 9.56 17.99
CA ALA A 69 -2.96 8.38 17.21
C ALA A 69 -3.21 8.75 15.75
N THR A 70 -2.78 7.91 14.81
CA THR A 70 -3.12 8.07 13.39
C THR A 70 -4.18 7.04 13.00
N VAL A 71 -5.32 7.49 12.50
CA VAL A 71 -6.39 6.59 12.05
C VAL A 71 -6.34 6.47 10.53
N GLU A 72 -6.04 5.28 10.04
CA GLU A 72 -5.88 5.00 8.63
C GLU A 72 -6.63 3.73 8.21
N ARG A 73 -6.93 3.62 6.91
CA ARG A 73 -7.42 2.36 6.36
C ARG A 73 -6.30 1.34 6.37
N GLN A 74 -6.58 0.12 6.81
CA GLN A 74 -5.67 -0.99 6.54
C GLN A 74 -5.88 -1.42 5.10
N GLU A 75 -4.89 -1.16 4.24
CA GLU A 75 -4.90 -1.63 2.87
C GLU A 75 -4.19 -2.99 2.78
N THR A 76 -4.81 -3.92 2.05
CA THR A 76 -4.13 -5.11 1.55
C THR A 76 -3.38 -4.75 0.28
N TRP A 77 -2.17 -5.29 0.14
CA TRP A 77 -1.27 -5.00 -0.97
C TRP A 77 -1.07 -6.28 -1.77
N THR A 78 -1.10 -6.17 -3.09
CA THR A 78 -0.73 -7.25 -3.99
C THR A 78 0.55 -6.92 -4.75
N THR A 79 1.25 -7.96 -5.17
CA THR A 79 2.54 -7.85 -5.86
C THR A 79 2.37 -8.26 -7.32
N PHE A 80 2.78 -7.39 -8.23
CA PHE A 80 2.95 -7.71 -9.63
C PHE A 80 4.42 -7.93 -9.94
N VAL A 81 4.73 -8.97 -10.70
CA VAL A 81 6.03 -9.14 -11.35
C VAL A 81 5.91 -8.61 -12.77
N VAL A 82 6.73 -7.63 -13.13
CA VAL A 82 6.70 -6.95 -14.43
C VAL A 82 8.03 -7.14 -15.14
N GLY A 83 7.99 -7.63 -16.37
CA GLY A 83 9.17 -7.77 -17.23
C GLY A 83 8.88 -8.55 -18.50
N PRO A 84 9.90 -8.82 -19.33
CA PRO A 84 11.29 -8.39 -19.14
C PRO A 84 11.45 -6.87 -19.34
N ILE A 85 12.30 -6.24 -18.54
CA ILE A 85 12.75 -4.84 -18.71
C ILE A 85 14.29 -4.78 -18.72
N PRO A 86 14.92 -3.86 -19.46
CA PRO A 86 16.37 -3.71 -19.44
C PRO A 86 16.87 -3.34 -18.04
N LYS A 87 17.98 -3.93 -17.58
CA LYS A 87 18.64 -3.55 -16.32
C LYS A 87 19.54 -2.32 -16.46
N LYS A 88 19.85 -1.94 -17.69
CA LYS A 88 20.59 -0.72 -18.03
C LYS A 88 19.93 -0.08 -19.24
N VAL A 89 19.63 1.20 -19.14
CA VAL A 89 19.14 2.02 -20.25
C VAL A 89 20.30 2.90 -20.72
N ASN A 90 20.65 2.79 -22.01
CA ASN A 90 21.68 3.64 -22.61
C ASN A 90 21.04 4.96 -23.04
N THR A 91 21.60 6.06 -22.56
CA THR A 91 21.26 7.43 -22.93
C THR A 91 22.45 8.10 -23.60
N LEU A 92 22.29 9.33 -24.08
CA LEU A 92 23.41 10.12 -24.61
C LEU A 92 24.48 10.42 -23.55
N ASP A 93 24.10 10.43 -22.26
CA ASP A 93 24.98 10.72 -21.13
C ASP A 93 25.58 9.45 -20.49
N GLY A 94 25.25 8.27 -21.01
CA GLY A 94 25.74 6.98 -20.52
C GLY A 94 24.64 5.99 -20.14
N ALA A 95 25.03 4.90 -19.49
CA ALA A 95 24.13 3.82 -19.09
C ALA A 95 23.65 4.02 -17.65
N TYR A 96 22.33 3.96 -17.44
CA TYR A 96 21.69 4.16 -16.13
C TYR A 96 20.88 2.93 -15.72
N ASP A 97 20.79 2.65 -14.42
CA ASP A 97 19.79 1.70 -13.90
C ASP A 97 18.41 2.36 -14.00
N PRO A 98 17.44 1.74 -14.68
CA PRO A 98 16.12 2.33 -14.78
C PRO A 98 15.42 2.55 -13.42
N LEU A 99 15.77 1.82 -12.36
CA LEU A 99 15.19 2.05 -11.02
C LEU A 99 15.72 3.32 -10.35
N GLU A 100 16.80 3.93 -10.83
CA GLU A 100 17.34 5.22 -10.34
C GLU A 100 16.54 6.43 -10.88
N GLY A 101 15.21 6.30 -10.93
CA GLY A 101 14.28 7.39 -11.27
C GLY A 101 13.62 7.25 -12.65
N LEU A 102 14.33 6.75 -13.66
CA LEU A 102 13.81 6.66 -15.04
C LEU A 102 12.52 5.85 -15.16
N LEU A 103 12.39 4.79 -14.36
CA LEU A 103 11.21 3.92 -14.35
C LEU A 103 9.96 4.62 -13.83
N ILE A 104 10.12 5.55 -12.89
CA ILE A 104 8.98 6.33 -12.35
C ILE A 104 8.52 7.38 -13.38
N GLU A 105 9.43 7.83 -14.25
CA GLU A 105 9.14 8.75 -15.33
C GLU A 105 8.53 8.05 -16.56
N ASP A 106 8.70 6.74 -16.70
CA ASP A 106 8.10 5.97 -17.80
C ASP A 106 6.56 6.15 -17.79
N PRO A 107 5.95 6.53 -18.94
CA PRO A 107 4.52 6.82 -19.03
C PRO A 107 3.61 5.70 -18.50
N ALA A 108 3.98 4.43 -18.69
CA ALA A 108 3.15 3.32 -18.25
C ALA A 108 3.16 3.18 -16.71
N ILE A 109 4.31 3.40 -16.07
CA ILE A 109 4.41 3.38 -14.61
C ILE A 109 3.76 4.62 -14.00
N ARG A 110 3.95 5.78 -14.63
CA ARG A 110 3.32 7.03 -14.21
C ARG A 110 1.80 6.94 -14.23
N ALA A 111 1.22 6.38 -15.29
CA ALA A 111 -0.23 6.16 -15.39
C ALA A 111 -0.76 5.28 -14.25
N ILE A 112 -0.03 4.22 -13.85
CA ILE A 112 -0.40 3.40 -12.69
C ILE A 112 -0.32 4.24 -11.41
N LYS A 113 0.75 5.01 -11.23
CA LYS A 113 1.00 5.82 -10.03
C LYS A 113 -0.06 6.91 -9.82
N ASP A 114 -0.51 7.55 -10.89
CA ASP A 114 -1.50 8.63 -10.84
C ASP A 114 -2.88 8.11 -10.39
N ASP A 115 -3.24 6.88 -10.76
CA ASP A 115 -4.50 6.22 -10.38
C ASP A 115 -4.41 5.41 -9.08
N THR A 116 -3.21 4.92 -8.75
CA THR A 116 -2.97 3.90 -7.72
C THR A 116 -1.65 4.16 -7.00
N PRO A 117 -1.63 4.32 -5.66
CA PRO A 117 -0.38 4.52 -4.95
C PRO A 117 0.52 3.28 -5.10
N ILE A 118 1.71 3.45 -5.64
CA ILE A 118 2.71 2.37 -5.69
C ILE A 118 3.55 2.46 -4.41
N ARG A 119 3.50 1.43 -3.57
CA ARG A 119 4.22 1.42 -2.29
C ARG A 119 5.70 1.13 -2.44
N HIS A 120 6.04 0.27 -3.40
CA HIS A 120 7.41 -0.21 -3.58
C HIS A 120 7.62 -0.73 -5.00
N ILE A 121 8.79 -0.40 -5.56
CA ILE A 121 9.29 -0.95 -6.82
C ILE A 121 10.72 -1.43 -6.58
N ALA A 122 11.03 -2.68 -6.91
CA ALA A 122 12.39 -3.21 -6.84
C ALA A 122 12.60 -4.38 -7.79
N TRP A 123 13.86 -4.66 -8.12
CA TRP A 123 14.22 -5.89 -8.81
C TRP A 123 13.73 -7.14 -8.05
N THR A 124 13.28 -8.15 -8.79
CA THR A 124 13.12 -9.51 -8.26
C THR A 124 14.49 -10.06 -7.86
N ARG A 125 14.55 -10.90 -6.82
CA ARG A 125 15.81 -11.53 -6.38
C ARG A 125 16.51 -12.28 -7.54
N ARG A 126 15.73 -13.03 -8.33
CA ARG A 126 16.22 -13.71 -9.54
C ARG A 126 16.87 -12.73 -10.53
N SER A 127 16.35 -11.53 -10.66
CA SER A 127 16.91 -10.52 -11.56
C SER A 127 18.19 -9.91 -10.99
N THR A 128 18.26 -9.66 -9.69
CA THR A 128 19.49 -9.20 -9.04
C THR A 128 20.63 -10.21 -9.20
N ASP A 129 20.34 -11.51 -9.04
CA ASP A 129 21.35 -12.57 -9.11
C ASP A 129 21.72 -12.97 -10.55
N SER A 130 20.98 -12.49 -11.55
CA SER A 130 21.15 -12.88 -12.95
C SER A 130 22.08 -11.93 -13.71
N LEU A 131 22.95 -12.50 -14.54
CA LEU A 131 23.77 -11.76 -15.52
C LEU A 131 22.98 -11.35 -16.79
N SER A 132 21.70 -11.73 -16.90
CA SER A 132 20.84 -11.32 -18.01
C SER A 132 20.78 -9.79 -18.09
N PRO A 133 20.91 -9.19 -19.30
CA PRO A 133 20.73 -7.76 -19.49
C PRO A 133 19.28 -7.31 -19.24
N PHE A 134 18.35 -8.26 -19.20
CA PHE A 134 16.95 -8.05 -18.83
C PHE A 134 16.65 -8.60 -17.44
N GLY A 135 15.73 -7.95 -16.75
CA GLY A 135 15.22 -8.35 -15.44
C GLY A 135 13.71 -8.17 -15.34
N HIS A 136 13.19 -8.52 -14.17
CA HIS A 136 11.81 -8.33 -13.77
C HIS A 136 11.79 -7.57 -12.46
N ILE A 137 10.89 -6.61 -12.36
CA ILE A 137 10.64 -5.83 -11.15
C ILE A 137 9.41 -6.37 -10.42
N ARG A 138 9.32 -6.07 -9.14
CA ARG A 138 8.13 -6.23 -8.31
C ARG A 138 7.52 -4.86 -8.09
N ILE A 139 6.22 -4.74 -8.33
CA ILE A 139 5.43 -3.54 -8.05
C ILE A 139 4.37 -3.89 -7.03
N HIS A 140 4.33 -3.15 -5.92
CA HIS A 140 3.34 -3.35 -4.86
C HIS A 140 2.24 -2.30 -4.97
N VAL A 141 1.02 -2.74 -5.23
CA VAL A 141 -0.17 -1.87 -5.36
C VAL A 141 -1.26 -2.32 -4.39
N PRO A 142 -2.19 -1.45 -3.97
CA PRO A 142 -3.34 -1.85 -3.18
C PRO A 142 -4.17 -2.87 -3.96
N GLU A 143 -4.57 -3.95 -3.30
CA GLU A 143 -5.33 -5.03 -3.90
C GLU A 143 -6.65 -4.53 -4.51
N ALA A 144 -7.31 -3.58 -3.85
CA ALA A 144 -8.53 -2.93 -4.35
C ALA A 144 -8.34 -2.21 -5.70
N ARG A 145 -7.09 -1.89 -6.06
CA ARG A 145 -6.70 -1.21 -7.30
C ARG A 145 -5.90 -2.14 -8.23
N ALA A 146 -5.72 -3.41 -7.90
CA ALA A 146 -4.94 -4.35 -8.71
C ALA A 146 -5.44 -4.46 -10.16
N HIS A 147 -6.76 -4.36 -10.36
CA HIS A 147 -7.40 -4.37 -11.68
C HIS A 147 -7.04 -3.17 -12.57
N LYS A 148 -6.36 -2.15 -12.02
CA LYS A 148 -5.86 -0.98 -12.76
C LYS A 148 -4.46 -1.20 -13.32
N VAL A 149 -3.74 -2.23 -12.88
CA VAL A 149 -2.44 -2.58 -13.45
C VAL A 149 -2.68 -3.31 -14.78
N PRO A 150 -2.24 -2.76 -15.92
CA PRO A 150 -2.44 -3.42 -17.20
C PRO A 150 -1.58 -4.68 -17.27
N SER A 151 -2.14 -5.75 -17.82
CA SER A 151 -1.44 -7.03 -17.98
C SER A 151 -0.28 -6.94 -18.98
N GLN A 152 -0.37 -6.04 -19.96
CA GLN A 152 0.67 -5.75 -20.94
C GLN A 152 0.94 -4.25 -20.97
N MET A 153 2.20 -3.87 -21.01
CA MET A 153 2.63 -2.48 -21.07
C MET A 153 3.91 -2.35 -21.89
N GLN A 154 4.21 -1.13 -22.33
CA GLN A 154 5.50 -0.81 -22.93
C GLN A 154 6.33 -0.04 -21.91
N LEU A 155 7.51 -0.58 -21.57
CA LEU A 155 8.48 0.04 -20.67
C LEU A 155 9.78 0.22 -21.43
N PHE A 156 10.31 1.44 -21.47
CA PHE A 156 11.53 1.77 -22.22
C PHE A 156 11.51 1.30 -23.69
N GLY A 157 10.33 1.39 -24.33
CA GLY A 157 10.12 0.94 -25.71
C GLY A 157 10.08 -0.59 -25.90
N GLN A 158 10.03 -1.37 -24.81
CA GLN A 158 9.94 -2.83 -24.86
C GLN A 158 8.62 -3.34 -24.30
N ALA A 159 8.10 -4.43 -24.88
CA ALA A 159 6.91 -5.09 -24.35
C ALA A 159 7.25 -5.78 -23.02
N ALA A 160 6.52 -5.42 -21.97
CA ALA A 160 6.59 -6.04 -20.66
C ALA A 160 5.21 -6.59 -20.27
N ILE A 161 5.20 -7.70 -19.55
CA ILE A 161 3.99 -8.34 -19.06
C ILE A 161 3.99 -8.26 -17.54
N ALA A 162 2.85 -7.87 -16.98
CA ALA A 162 2.60 -7.85 -15.55
C ALA A 162 1.79 -9.07 -15.14
N HIS A 163 2.31 -9.84 -14.19
CA HIS A 163 1.65 -11.02 -13.64
C HIS A 163 1.48 -10.86 -12.12
N LEU A 164 0.31 -11.23 -11.63
CA LEU A 164 0.05 -11.32 -10.20
C LEU A 164 0.89 -12.46 -9.60
N GLN A 165 1.53 -12.21 -8.46
CA GLN A 165 2.30 -13.22 -7.73
C GLN A 165 1.52 -13.79 -6.55
#